data_AF-A0A2S5BDH0-F1
#
_entry.id   AF-A0A2S5BDH0-F1
#
_cell.length_a   1.000
_cell.length_b   1.000
_cell.length_c   1.000
_cell.angle_alpha   90.00
_cell.angle_beta   90.00
_cell.angle_gamma   90.00
#
_symmetry.space_group_name_H-M   'P 1'
#
loop_
_entity.id
_entity.type
_entity.pdbx_description
1 polymer ?
#
loop_
_entity_poly.entity_id
_entity_poly.type
_entity_poly.pdbx_seq_one_letter_code
_entity_poly.pdbx_strand_id
1 'polypeptide(L)'
;MYLPLADDIGSAFDYAVNALAKRSTGGDIEPFTISHTQWVTIYWIEGIIVLYLFTWNLYIARSVLFPLKLCAVACHEGCHALLGLLTGAKIYSIILDPNQGGSTRMEGGWAFASLPAGYIGSTLIGAALIFASFDLKASKIAAVPLLVHLLLVMFWARHSRYTMLFVSIPMGLIFILYIVAHGIFLRFLLAALGVMNGPCEYAPCYVETFC
;
A
#
# COMPACT_ATOMS: atom_id res chain seq x y z
N MET A 1 1.47 -24.06 27.14
CA MET A 1 2.63 -23.16 26.94
C MET A 1 2.07 -21.89 26.31
N TYR A 2 1.62 -20.96 27.16
CA TYR A 2 1.07 -19.68 26.70
C TYR A 2 2.25 -18.75 26.43
N LEU A 3 2.46 -18.37 25.17
CA LEU A 3 3.38 -17.33 24.78
C LEU A 3 2.67 -15.98 24.97
N PRO A 4 3.08 -15.14 25.95
CA PRO A 4 2.50 -13.82 26.10
C PRO A 4 3.06 -12.90 25.01
N LEU A 5 2.36 -12.82 23.88
CA LEU A 5 2.66 -11.88 22.78
C LEU A 5 2.71 -10.41 23.26
N ALA A 6 2.05 -10.10 24.37
CA ALA A 6 2.01 -8.76 24.97
C ALA A 6 3.34 -8.32 25.59
N ASP A 7 4.13 -9.24 26.16
CA ASP A 7 5.39 -8.92 26.85
C ASP A 7 6.51 -8.60 25.83
N ASP A 8 6.50 -9.28 24.68
CA ASP A 8 7.42 -8.99 23.56
C ASP A 8 7.12 -7.65 22.87
N ILE A 9 5.84 -7.31 22.71
CA ILE A 9 5.44 -6.00 22.12
C ILE A 9 5.79 -4.86 23.08
N GLY A 10 5.54 -5.03 24.39
CA GLY A 10 5.87 -4.03 25.41
C GLY A 10 7.37 -3.77 25.47
N SER A 11 8.18 -4.82 25.50
CA SER A 11 9.65 -4.69 25.52
C SER A 11 10.23 -4.10 24.22
N ALA A 12 9.65 -4.39 23.06
CA ALA A 12 10.05 -3.78 21.79
C ALA A 12 9.70 -2.27 21.74
N PHE A 13 8.55 -1.88 22.28
CA PHE A 13 8.14 -0.48 22.39
C PHE A 13 9.05 0.28 23.35
N ASP A 14 9.32 -0.28 24.54
CA ASP A 14 10.22 0.31 25.52
C ASP A 14 11.66 0.42 25.00
N TYR A 15 12.12 -0.55 24.20
CA TYR A 15 13.41 -0.47 23.51
C TYR A 15 13.44 0.68 22.49
N ALA A 16 12.38 0.83 21.70
CA ALA A 16 12.27 1.92 20.73
C ALA A 16 12.22 3.30 21.41
N VAL A 17 11.45 3.45 22.49
CA VAL A 17 11.35 4.68 23.28
C VAL A 17 12.69 5.03 23.91
N ASN A 18 13.38 4.07 24.51
CA ASN A 18 14.70 4.29 25.10
C ASN A 18 15.78 4.58 24.04
N ALA A 19 15.71 3.95 22.87
CA ALA A 19 16.61 4.25 21.74
C ALA A 19 16.39 5.69 21.22
N LEU A 20 15.13 6.14 21.13
CA LEU A 20 14.77 7.50 20.74
C LEU A 20 15.20 8.53 21.81
N ALA A 21 14.97 8.24 23.10
CA ALA A 21 15.37 9.10 24.21
C ALA A 21 16.90 9.25 24.30
N LYS A 22 17.65 8.18 24.05
CA LYS A 22 19.12 8.19 24.00
C LYS A 22 19.65 8.97 22.80
N ARG A 23 18.94 8.94 21.67
CA ARG A 23 19.27 9.74 20.46
C ARG A 23 18.99 11.23 20.67
N SER A 24 18.05 11.57 21.56
CA SER A 24 17.72 12.95 21.94
C SER A 24 18.72 13.55 22.95
N THR A 25 19.23 12.74 23.88
CA THR A 25 20.12 13.19 24.96
C THR A 25 21.61 13.13 24.63
N GLY A 26 22.02 12.39 23.59
CA GLY A 26 23.42 12.03 23.35
C GLY A 26 24.14 12.73 22.19
N GLY A 27 23.58 13.76 21.56
CA GLY A 27 24.22 14.40 20.41
C GLY A 27 24.19 15.92 20.49
N ASP A 28 25.36 16.55 20.32
CA ASP A 28 25.43 17.87 19.72
C ASP A 28 24.47 17.90 18.53
N ILE A 29 23.67 18.97 18.40
CA ILE A 29 22.64 19.09 17.37
C ILE A 29 23.33 19.30 16.02
N GLU A 30 23.94 18.25 15.49
CA GLU A 30 24.36 18.19 14.10
C GLU A 30 23.13 18.52 13.26
N PRO A 31 23.20 19.52 12.36
CA PRO A 31 22.07 19.90 11.53
C PRO A 31 21.50 18.66 10.86
N PHE A 32 20.17 18.56 10.75
CA PHE A 32 19.53 17.46 10.04
C PHE A 32 19.98 17.47 8.56
N THR A 33 21.06 16.74 8.25
CA THR A 33 21.60 16.65 6.89
C THR A 33 20.94 15.48 6.19
N ILE A 34 20.05 15.78 5.24
CA ILE A 34 19.42 14.78 4.38
C ILE A 34 20.48 14.18 3.46
N SER A 35 20.59 12.84 3.44
CA SER A 35 21.50 12.13 2.56
C SER A 35 21.13 12.34 1.09
N HIS A 36 22.12 12.32 0.18
CA HIS A 36 21.89 12.40 -1.26
C HIS A 36 20.82 11.41 -1.75
N THR A 37 20.81 10.18 -1.20
CA THR A 37 19.82 9.15 -1.55
C THR A 37 18.39 9.53 -1.15
N GLN A 38 18.23 10.22 -0.03
CA GLN A 38 16.94 10.71 0.46
C GLN A 38 16.46 11.89 -0.37
N TRP A 39 17.34 12.82 -0.71
CA TRP A 39 17.03 13.90 -1.66
C TRP A 39 16.53 13.36 -2.99
N VAL A 40 17.20 12.33 -3.53
CA VAL A 40 16.75 11.65 -4.76
C VAL A 40 15.35 11.05 -4.59
N THR A 41 15.03 10.45 -3.44
CA THR A 41 13.67 9.95 -3.17
C THR A 41 12.64 11.08 -3.11
N ILE A 42 12.96 12.20 -2.49
CA ILE A 42 12.06 13.36 -2.38
C ILE A 42 11.75 13.92 -3.77
N TYR A 43 12.79 14.23 -4.56
CA TYR A 43 12.59 14.72 -5.93
C TYR A 43 11.83 13.73 -6.81
N TRP A 44 12.02 12.43 -6.57
CA TRP A 44 11.23 11.39 -7.24
C TRP A 44 9.75 11.43 -6.86
N ILE A 45 9.43 11.54 -5.56
CA ILE A 45 8.05 11.64 -5.07
C ILE A 45 7.37 12.89 -5.64
N GLU A 46 8.03 14.06 -5.56
CA GLU A 46 7.53 15.31 -6.14
C GLU A 46 7.28 15.17 -7.64
N GLY A 47 8.25 14.61 -8.37
CA GLY A 47 8.12 14.36 -9.81
C GLY A 47 6.96 13.42 -10.14
N ILE A 48 6.72 12.39 -9.33
CA ILE A 48 5.58 11.48 -9.50
C ILE A 48 4.24 12.16 -9.23
N ILE A 49 4.15 12.98 -8.17
CA ILE A 49 2.93 13.73 -7.86
C ILE A 49 2.57 14.62 -9.05
N VAL A 50 3.55 15.39 -9.55
CA VAL A 50 3.38 16.25 -10.73
C VAL A 50 3.00 15.41 -11.96
N LEU A 51 3.71 14.30 -12.21
CA LEU A 51 3.41 13.38 -13.30
C LEU A 51 1.96 12.90 -13.24
N TYR A 52 1.45 12.51 -12.08
CA TYR A 52 0.09 12.02 -11.95
C TYR A 52 -0.95 13.12 -12.19
N LEU A 53 -0.71 14.34 -11.69
CA LEU A 53 -1.56 15.51 -11.95
C LEU A 53 -1.65 15.84 -13.44
N PHE A 54 -0.53 15.79 -14.17
CA PHE A 54 -0.52 16.02 -15.62
C PHE A 54 -1.11 14.85 -16.40
N THR A 55 -0.78 13.62 -16.02
CA THR A 55 -1.26 12.40 -16.69
C THR A 55 -2.79 12.29 -16.64
N TRP A 56 -3.42 12.83 -15.59
CA TRP A 56 -4.88 12.87 -15.49
C TRP A 56 -5.55 13.60 -16.67
N ASN A 57 -4.91 14.65 -17.19
CA ASN A 57 -5.43 15.46 -18.29
C ASN A 57 -5.23 14.83 -19.67
N LEU A 58 -4.40 13.78 -19.80
CA LEU A 58 -4.05 13.16 -21.08
C LEU A 58 -4.60 11.73 -21.17
N TYR A 59 -5.50 11.49 -22.14
CA TYR A 59 -6.17 10.20 -22.33
C TYR A 59 -5.20 9.01 -22.51
N ILE A 60 -4.15 9.18 -23.31
CA ILE A 60 -3.18 8.11 -23.61
C ILE A 60 -2.30 7.79 -22.39
N ALA A 61 -1.85 8.82 -21.66
CA ALA A 61 -0.97 8.64 -20.51
C ALA A 61 -1.71 7.92 -19.36
N ARG A 62 -3.03 8.13 -19.23
CA ARG A 62 -3.89 7.41 -18.28
C ARG A 62 -3.86 5.89 -18.48
N SER A 63 -3.80 5.42 -19.73
CA SER A 63 -3.78 3.97 -20.03
C SER A 63 -2.50 3.28 -19.56
N VAL A 64 -1.37 4.00 -19.50
CA VAL A 64 -0.09 3.42 -19.05
C VAL A 64 -0.04 3.26 -17.53
N LEU A 65 -0.67 4.17 -16.78
CA LEU A 65 -0.75 4.09 -15.31
C LEU A 65 -1.84 3.13 -14.82
N PHE A 66 -2.69 2.65 -15.73
CA PHE A 66 -3.82 1.79 -15.42
C PHE A 66 -3.49 0.55 -14.56
N PRO A 67 -2.46 -0.28 -14.85
CA PRO A 67 -2.13 -1.43 -13.99
C PRO A 67 -1.67 -1.03 -12.58
N LEU A 68 -0.99 0.12 -12.43
CA LEU A 68 -0.60 0.63 -11.12
C LEU A 68 -1.81 1.18 -10.35
N LYS A 69 -2.75 1.83 -11.05
CA LYS A 69 -4.03 2.25 -10.48
C LYS A 69 -4.83 1.05 -9.96
N LEU A 70 -4.93 -0.02 -10.74
CA LEU A 70 -5.65 -1.23 -10.32
C LEU A 70 -4.99 -1.91 -9.11
N CYS A 71 -3.66 -1.81 -8.97
CA CYS A 71 -2.97 -2.26 -7.77
C CYS A 71 -3.43 -1.48 -6.52
N ALA A 72 -3.60 -0.17 -6.62
CA ALA A 72 -4.08 0.65 -5.51
C ALA A 72 -5.54 0.32 -5.14
N VAL A 73 -6.41 0.16 -6.15
CA VAL A 73 -7.79 -0.28 -5.94
C VAL A 73 -7.82 -1.70 -5.33
N ALA A 74 -6.94 -2.60 -5.76
CA ALA A 74 -6.81 -3.92 -5.15
C ALA A 74 -6.43 -3.82 -3.66
N CYS A 75 -5.55 -2.88 -3.31
CA CYS A 75 -5.21 -2.63 -1.91
C CYS A 75 -6.43 -2.15 -1.12
N HIS A 76 -7.19 -1.18 -1.65
CA HIS A 76 -8.42 -0.64 -1.07
C HIS A 76 -9.49 -1.71 -0.81
N GLU A 77 -9.84 -2.48 -1.84
CA GLU A 77 -10.80 -3.60 -1.74
C GLU A 77 -10.31 -4.70 -0.81
N GLY A 78 -9.00 -4.96 -0.81
CA GLY A 78 -8.38 -5.87 0.14
C GLY A 78 -8.56 -5.42 1.59
N CYS A 79 -8.52 -4.13 1.89
CA CYS A 79 -8.74 -3.61 3.25
C CYS A 79 -10.18 -3.80 3.73
N HIS A 80 -11.16 -3.57 2.85
CA HIS A 80 -12.56 -3.93 3.12
C HIS A 80 -12.69 -5.43 3.43
N ALA A 81 -12.07 -6.29 2.61
CA ALA A 81 -12.15 -7.73 2.79
C ALA A 81 -11.45 -8.21 4.09
N LEU A 82 -10.28 -7.65 4.41
CA LEU A 82 -9.54 -8.00 5.62
C LEU A 82 -10.30 -7.58 6.88
N LEU A 83 -10.80 -6.34 6.95
CA LEU A 83 -11.53 -5.89 8.13
C LEU A 83 -12.91 -6.57 8.23
N GLY A 84 -13.55 -6.83 7.10
CA GLY A 84 -14.73 -7.69 7.04
C GLY A 84 -14.45 -9.05 7.69
N LEU A 85 -13.39 -9.75 7.26
CA LEU A 85 -13.01 -11.04 7.82
C LEU A 85 -12.73 -10.97 9.34
N LEU A 86 -12.03 -9.93 9.80
CA LEU A 86 -11.74 -9.71 11.23
C LEU A 86 -13.00 -9.43 12.06
N THR A 87 -14.03 -8.82 11.47
CA THR A 87 -15.32 -8.55 12.12
C THR A 87 -16.31 -9.71 11.98
N GLY A 88 -15.91 -10.83 11.35
CA GLY A 88 -16.73 -12.02 11.18
C GLY A 88 -17.56 -12.07 9.89
N ALA A 89 -17.28 -11.18 8.92
CA ALA A 89 -17.88 -11.24 7.59
C ALA A 89 -17.30 -12.39 6.75
N LYS A 90 -18.12 -12.94 5.87
CA LYS A 90 -17.71 -13.91 4.86
C LYS A 90 -17.45 -13.21 3.54
N ILE A 91 -16.23 -13.31 3.03
CA ILE A 91 -15.84 -12.76 1.72
C ILE A 91 -16.19 -13.75 0.61
N TYR A 92 -16.99 -13.33 -0.37
CA TYR A 92 -17.39 -14.16 -1.51
C TYR A 92 -16.48 -13.95 -2.72
N SER A 93 -16.25 -12.69 -3.11
CA SER A 93 -15.47 -12.38 -4.31
C SER A 93 -15.04 -10.92 -4.32
N ILE A 94 -13.86 -10.65 -4.88
CA ILE A 94 -13.39 -9.31 -5.22
C ILE A 94 -13.36 -9.17 -6.75
N ILE A 95 -13.90 -8.09 -7.28
CA ILE A 95 -13.89 -7.78 -8.71
C ILE A 95 -13.26 -6.40 -8.90
N LEU A 96 -12.33 -6.29 -9.84
CA LEU A 96 -11.77 -5.02 -10.28
C LEU A 96 -12.20 -4.77 -11.74
N ASP A 97 -13.02 -3.73 -11.93
CA ASP A 97 -13.51 -3.25 -13.22
C ASP A 97 -12.73 -2.00 -13.66
N PRO A 98 -12.19 -1.98 -14.90
CA PRO A 98 -11.51 -0.82 -15.47
C PRO A 98 -12.28 0.50 -15.45
N ASN A 99 -13.60 0.43 -15.60
CA ASN A 99 -14.47 1.59 -15.78
C ASN A 99 -15.19 1.99 -14.49
N GLN A 100 -15.45 1.03 -13.60
CA GLN A 100 -16.26 1.23 -12.40
C GLN A 100 -15.47 1.11 -11.08
N GLY A 101 -14.19 0.71 -11.12
CA GLY A 101 -13.37 0.59 -9.92
C GLY A 101 -13.41 -0.82 -9.31
N GLY A 102 -13.39 -0.91 -7.98
CA GLY A 102 -13.41 -2.17 -7.24
C GLY A 102 -14.79 -2.49 -6.69
N SER A 103 -15.05 -3.77 -6.45
CA SER A 103 -16.22 -4.22 -5.69
C SER A 103 -15.89 -5.48 -4.90
N THR A 104 -16.03 -5.40 -3.58
CA THR A 104 -15.88 -6.52 -2.66
C THR A 104 -17.24 -7.02 -2.20
N ARG A 105 -17.59 -8.24 -2.62
CA ARG A 105 -18.81 -8.91 -2.16
C ARG A 105 -18.55 -9.63 -0.85
N MET A 106 -19.13 -9.15 0.24
CA MET A 106 -19.06 -9.75 1.56
C MET A 106 -20.44 -9.78 2.24
N GLU A 107 -20.63 -10.69 3.19
CA GLU A 107 -21.87 -10.79 3.97
C GLU A 107 -21.56 -10.98 5.46
N GLY A 108 -22.31 -10.27 6.30
CA GLY A 108 -22.10 -10.24 7.75
C GLY A 108 -21.00 -9.26 8.17
N GLY A 109 -20.60 -9.35 9.45
CA GLY A 109 -19.59 -8.47 10.06
C GLY A 109 -20.12 -7.11 10.48
N TRP A 110 -19.20 -6.23 10.90
CA TRP A 110 -19.53 -4.91 11.42
C TRP A 110 -19.37 -3.85 10.33
N ALA A 111 -20.48 -3.57 9.62
CA ALA A 111 -20.52 -2.63 8.48
C ALA A 111 -19.92 -1.26 8.80
N PHE A 112 -20.15 -0.74 10.02
CA PHE A 112 -19.63 0.56 10.43
C PHE A 112 -18.09 0.62 10.40
N ALA A 113 -17.42 -0.50 10.68
CA ALA A 113 -15.96 -0.59 10.59
C ALA A 113 -15.51 -0.93 9.17
N SER A 114 -16.19 -1.87 8.49
CA SER A 114 -15.75 -2.34 7.16
C SER A 114 -15.95 -1.31 6.04
N LEU A 115 -16.93 -0.42 6.12
CA LEU A 115 -17.18 0.63 5.11
C LEU A 115 -16.07 1.70 5.02
N PRO A 116 -15.57 2.30 6.11
CA PRO A 116 -14.43 3.21 6.02
C PRO A 116 -13.07 2.50 5.84
N ALA A 117 -13.05 1.16 5.95
CA ALA A 117 -11.80 0.38 5.96
C ALA A 117 -10.98 0.52 4.68
N GLY A 118 -11.64 0.68 3.53
CA GLY A 118 -10.98 0.86 2.24
C GLY A 118 -10.11 2.10 2.24
N TYR A 119 -10.70 3.29 2.44
CA TYR A 119 -9.99 4.57 2.45
C TYR A 119 -8.92 4.66 3.55
N ILE A 120 -9.26 4.24 4.77
CA ILE A 120 -8.31 4.32 5.89
C ILE A 120 -7.16 3.33 5.66
N GLY A 121 -7.48 2.10 5.26
CA GLY A 121 -6.50 1.05 5.04
C GLY A 121 -5.59 1.35 3.85
N SER A 122 -6.12 1.77 2.71
CA SER A 122 -5.34 2.13 1.53
C SER A 122 -4.41 3.31 1.83
N THR A 123 -4.91 4.35 2.51
CA THR A 123 -4.09 5.51 2.91
C THR A 123 -2.95 5.11 3.85
N LEU A 124 -3.21 4.23 4.83
CA LEU A 124 -2.19 3.73 5.75
C LEU A 124 -1.13 2.88 5.02
N ILE A 125 -1.55 1.99 4.13
CA ILE A 125 -0.64 1.22 3.27
C ILE A 125 0.20 2.18 2.42
N GLY A 126 -0.44 3.18 1.80
CA GLY A 126 0.23 4.17 0.97
C GLY A 126 1.29 4.97 1.72
N ALA A 127 0.93 5.49 2.90
CA ALA A 127 1.85 6.20 3.78
C ALA A 127 3.02 5.31 4.22
N ALA A 128 2.76 4.06 4.57
CA ALA A 128 3.79 3.10 4.95
C ALA A 128 4.77 2.79 3.79
N LEU A 129 4.26 2.65 2.57
CA LEU A 129 5.09 2.44 1.38
C LEU A 129 5.95 3.66 1.04
N ILE A 130 5.41 4.87 1.15
CA ILE A 130 6.19 6.11 0.98
C ILE A 130 7.29 6.17 2.03
N PHE A 131 6.98 5.92 3.30
CA PHE A 131 7.98 5.94 4.37
C PHE A 131 9.06 4.88 4.16
N ALA A 132 8.68 3.67 3.76
CA ALA A 132 9.63 2.60 3.47
C ALA A 132 10.54 2.90 2.25
N SER A 133 10.12 3.76 1.33
CA SER A 133 10.88 4.12 0.12
C SER A 133 12.17 4.91 0.38
N PHE A 134 12.32 5.50 1.56
CA PHE A 134 13.51 6.29 1.93
C PHE A 134 14.74 5.42 2.21
N ASP A 135 14.55 4.13 2.51
CA ASP A 135 15.63 3.20 2.79
C ASP A 135 15.48 1.89 1.99
N LEU A 136 16.60 1.35 1.52
CA LEU A 136 16.61 0.13 0.69
C LEU A 136 16.14 -1.11 1.47
N LYS A 137 16.56 -1.26 2.73
CA LYS A 137 16.19 -2.41 3.57
C LYS A 137 14.72 -2.29 3.96
N ALA A 138 14.28 -1.08 4.34
CA ALA A 138 12.87 -0.84 4.65
C ALA A 138 11.96 -1.14 3.45
N SER A 139 12.33 -0.72 2.25
CA SER A 139 11.60 -1.03 1.01
C SER A 139 11.47 -2.53 0.76
N LYS A 140 12.53 -3.32 1.00
CA LYS A 140 12.47 -4.77 0.87
C LYS A 140 11.53 -5.41 1.88
N ILE A 141 11.59 -4.98 3.14
CA ILE A 141 10.71 -5.48 4.21
C ILE A 141 9.26 -5.12 3.89
N ALA A 142 8.99 -3.90 3.41
CA ALA A 142 7.64 -3.44 3.07
C ALA A 142 7.05 -4.09 1.82
N ALA A 143 7.87 -4.55 0.88
CA ALA A 143 7.37 -5.26 -0.30
C ALA A 143 6.78 -6.64 0.03
N VAL A 144 7.25 -7.31 1.09
CA VAL A 144 6.74 -8.63 1.51
C VAL A 144 5.27 -8.59 1.91
N PRO A 145 4.82 -7.75 2.89
CA PRO A 145 3.41 -7.67 3.25
C PRO A 145 2.56 -7.14 2.10
N LEU A 146 3.08 -6.27 1.24
CA LEU A 146 2.37 -5.83 0.03
C LEU A 146 2.11 -6.99 -0.93
N LEU A 147 3.12 -7.84 -1.20
CA LEU A 147 2.95 -9.03 -2.03
C LEU A 147 1.96 -10.02 -1.42
N VAL A 148 2.04 -10.25 -0.10
CA VAL A 148 1.08 -11.12 0.61
C VAL A 148 -0.34 -10.56 0.50
N HIS A 149 -0.52 -9.25 0.69
CA HIS A 149 -1.82 -8.60 0.52
C HIS A 149 -2.38 -8.79 -0.89
N LEU A 150 -1.57 -8.55 -1.92
CA LEU A 150 -1.98 -8.74 -3.31
C LEU A 150 -2.29 -10.20 -3.64
N LEU A 151 -1.58 -11.15 -3.04
CA LEU A 151 -1.88 -12.59 -3.18
C LEU A 151 -3.23 -12.96 -2.54
N LEU A 152 -3.56 -12.38 -1.39
CA LEU A 152 -4.87 -12.59 -0.76
C LEU A 152 -6.00 -12.01 -1.62
N VAL A 153 -5.82 -10.78 -2.13
CA VAL A 153 -6.77 -10.16 -3.05
C VAL A 153 -6.93 -11.01 -4.32
N MET A 154 -5.83 -11.50 -4.88
CA MET A 154 -5.85 -12.41 -6.03
C MET A 154 -6.60 -13.71 -5.75
N PHE A 155 -6.44 -14.29 -4.54
CA PHE A 155 -7.18 -15.48 -4.13
C PHE A 155 -8.71 -15.24 -4.13
N TRP A 156 -9.18 -14.12 -3.60
CA TRP A 156 -10.61 -13.75 -3.64
C TRP A 156 -11.08 -13.31 -5.03
N ALA A 157 -10.18 -12.83 -5.88
CA ALA A 157 -10.46 -12.40 -7.25
C ALA A 157 -10.42 -13.52 -8.31
N ARG A 158 -10.15 -14.78 -7.92
CA ARG A 158 -10.01 -15.94 -8.81
C ARG A 158 -11.17 -16.19 -9.79
N HIS A 159 -12.34 -15.62 -9.52
CA HIS A 159 -13.52 -15.74 -10.37
C HIS A 159 -13.47 -14.81 -11.59
N SER A 160 -12.67 -13.73 -11.57
CA SER A 160 -12.52 -12.77 -12.66
C SER A 160 -11.14 -12.88 -13.32
N ARG A 161 -11.11 -13.36 -14.57
CA ARG A 161 -9.86 -13.48 -15.34
C ARG A 161 -9.19 -12.13 -15.58
N TYR A 162 -9.97 -11.07 -15.76
CA TYR A 162 -9.46 -9.72 -15.95
C TYR A 162 -8.76 -9.22 -14.68
N THR A 163 -9.40 -9.37 -13.53
CA THR A 163 -8.84 -8.95 -12.25
C THR A 163 -7.55 -9.72 -11.94
N MET A 164 -7.53 -11.03 -12.18
CA MET A 164 -6.33 -11.86 -12.05
C MET A 164 -5.15 -11.34 -12.90
N LEU A 165 -5.41 -11.01 -14.17
CA LEU A 165 -4.38 -10.50 -15.08
C LEU A 165 -3.84 -9.15 -14.61
N PHE A 166 -4.71 -8.20 -14.28
CA PHE A 166 -4.27 -6.85 -13.90
C PHE A 166 -3.65 -6.76 -12.50
N VAL A 167 -3.96 -7.67 -11.58
CA VAL A 167 -3.28 -7.77 -10.27
C VAL A 167 -1.94 -8.50 -10.40
N SER A 168 -1.83 -9.50 -11.29
CA SER A 168 -0.58 -10.24 -11.48
C SER A 168 0.54 -9.41 -12.14
N ILE A 169 0.21 -8.44 -13.00
CA ILE A 169 1.18 -7.51 -13.61
C ILE A 169 1.99 -6.72 -12.56
N PRO A 170 1.36 -5.90 -11.68
CA PRO A 170 2.09 -5.16 -10.66
C PRO A 170 2.75 -6.08 -9.63
N MET A 171 2.12 -7.21 -9.29
CA MET A 171 2.72 -8.22 -8.40
C MET A 171 4.02 -8.81 -8.98
N GLY A 172 4.01 -9.15 -10.28
CA GLY A 172 5.18 -9.62 -11.00
C GLY A 172 6.26 -8.55 -11.11
N LEU A 173 5.88 -7.29 -11.35
CA LEU A 173 6.81 -6.16 -11.37
C LEU A 173 7.51 -5.98 -10.02
N ILE A 174 6.76 -6.00 -8.91
CA ILE A 174 7.32 -5.92 -7.56
C ILE A 174 8.29 -7.08 -7.32
N PHE A 175 7.90 -8.31 -7.67
CA PHE A 175 8.74 -9.49 -7.49
C PHE A 175 10.04 -9.43 -8.30
N ILE A 176 9.97 -9.01 -9.57
CA ILE A 176 11.15 -8.83 -10.42
C ILE A 176 12.07 -7.77 -9.84
N LEU A 177 11.53 -6.59 -9.48
CA LEU A 177 12.33 -5.51 -8.89
C LEU A 177 12.88 -5.83 -7.50
N TYR A 178 12.25 -6.76 -6.76
CA TYR A 178 12.76 -7.25 -5.49
C TYR A 178 14.08 -8.02 -5.65
N ILE A 179 14.20 -8.81 -6.73
CA ILE A 179 15.39 -9.62 -7.03
C ILE A 179 16.44 -8.78 -7.78
N VAL A 180 16.01 -7.98 -8.76
CA VAL A 180 16.89 -7.20 -9.65
C VAL A 180 17.55 -6.04 -8.90
N ALA A 181 18.84 -5.81 -9.19
CA ALA A 181 19.62 -4.67 -8.70
C ALA A 181 19.52 -4.45 -7.17
N HIS A 182 19.42 -5.55 -6.41
CA HIS A 182 19.25 -5.54 -4.96
C HIS A 182 18.07 -4.69 -4.44
N GLY A 183 17.03 -4.46 -5.25
CA GLY A 183 15.85 -3.69 -4.84
C GLY A 183 16.03 -2.17 -4.94
N ILE A 184 17.06 -1.66 -5.62
CA ILE A 184 17.27 -0.20 -5.75
C ILE A 184 16.07 0.45 -6.45
N PHE A 185 15.53 -0.19 -7.49
CA PHE A 185 14.37 0.31 -8.22
C PHE A 185 13.04 0.03 -7.52
N LEU A 186 13.00 -0.98 -6.65
CA LEU A 186 11.83 -1.30 -5.85
C LEU A 186 11.40 -0.10 -4.98
N ARG A 187 12.36 0.63 -4.41
CA ARG A 187 12.06 1.83 -3.60
C ARG A 187 11.24 2.87 -4.36
N PHE A 188 11.58 3.08 -5.64
CA PHE A 188 10.92 4.06 -6.50
C PHE A 188 9.52 3.61 -6.90
N LEU A 189 9.35 2.30 -7.14
CA LEU A 189 8.03 1.71 -7.40
C LEU A 189 7.13 1.77 -6.15
N LEU A 190 7.66 1.47 -4.96
CA LEU A 190 6.89 1.56 -3.73
C LEU A 190 6.50 3.00 -3.40
N ALA A 191 7.38 3.98 -3.64
CA ALA A 191 7.03 5.39 -3.55
C ALA A 191 5.88 5.76 -4.50
N ALA A 192 5.96 5.30 -5.76
CA ALA A 192 4.93 5.52 -6.79
C ALA A 192 3.57 4.93 -6.38
N LEU A 193 3.58 3.66 -5.97
CA LEU A 193 2.39 2.97 -5.47
C LEU A 193 1.86 3.64 -4.20
N GLY A 194 2.74 4.08 -3.31
CA GLY A 194 2.35 4.75 -2.08
C GLY A 194 1.63 6.08 -2.32
N VAL A 195 2.14 6.89 -3.26
CA VAL A 195 1.47 8.13 -3.69
C VAL A 195 0.10 7.83 -4.31
N MET A 196 -0.01 6.74 -5.08
CA MET A 196 -1.28 6.32 -5.69
C MET A 196 -2.33 5.85 -4.66
N ASN A 197 -1.91 5.25 -3.54
CA ASN A 197 -2.77 4.76 -2.46
C ASN A 197 -3.15 5.85 -1.43
N GLY A 198 -2.66 7.08 -1.58
CA GLY A 198 -2.95 8.19 -0.65
C GLY A 198 -4.39 8.73 -0.74
N PRO A 199 -4.74 9.76 0.05
CA PRO A 199 -6.11 10.27 0.21
C PRO A 199 -6.72 10.93 -1.04
N CYS A 200 -5.96 10.98 -2.12
CA CYS A 200 -6.42 11.40 -3.44
C CYS A 200 -6.61 10.17 -4.33
N GLU A 201 -7.41 9.20 -3.86
CA GLU A 201 -8.04 8.25 -4.77
C GLU A 201 -8.90 9.08 -5.73
N TYR A 202 -8.33 9.28 -6.92
CA TYR A 202 -8.90 10.00 -8.05
C TYR A 202 -10.40 9.71 -8.19
N ALA A 203 -11.20 10.64 -7.68
CA ALA A 203 -12.66 10.63 -7.77
C ALA A 203 -13.08 10.59 -9.26
N PRO A 204 -14.26 10.04 -9.59
CA PRO A 204 -15.50 10.29 -8.86
C PRO A 204 -15.83 9.18 -7.87
N CYS A 205 -16.33 9.59 -6.70
CA CYS A 205 -17.20 8.79 -5.88
C CYS A 205 -18.36 8.26 -6.73
N TYR A 206 -18.22 7.07 -7.28
CA TYR A 206 -19.32 6.20 -7.64
C TYR A 206 -18.84 4.80 -7.29
N VAL A 207 -19.72 4.00 -6.72
CA VAL A 207 -19.46 2.64 -6.22
C VAL A 207 -19.00 2.52 -4.76
N GLU A 208 -19.67 3.23 -3.84
CA GLU A 208 -20.29 2.49 -2.73
C GLU A 208 -21.48 1.71 -3.32
N THR A 209 -21.24 0.70 -4.15
CA THR A 209 -22.32 -0.18 -4.60
C THR A 209 -22.12 -1.53 -3.92
N PHE A 210 -23.05 -1.79 -3.00
CA PHE A 210 -23.39 -3.06 -2.38
C PHE A 210 -22.57 -3.44 -1.14
N CYS A 211 -22.99 -2.86 -0.01
CA CYS A 211 -23.41 -3.70 1.11
C CYS A 211 -24.93 -3.92 1.01
#